data_AF-A0AAT9FNG2-F1
#
_entry.id   AF-A0AAT9FNG2-F1
#
_cell.length_a   1.000
_cell.length_b   1.000
_cell.length_c   1.000
_cell.angle_alpha   90.00
_cell.angle_beta   90.00
_cell.angle_gamma   90.00
#
_symmetry.space_group_name_H-M   'P 1'
#
loop_
_entity.id
_entity.type
_entity.pdbx_description
1 polymer ?
#
loop_
_entity_poly.entity_id
_entity_poly.type
_entity_poly.pdbx_seq_one_letter_code
_entity_poly.pdbx_strand_id
1 'polypeptide(L)' 'MGADNVATDKISKVMKKTLLQTIVISLLPLTAYGQDYSSGNYFPEITLPSVSTGEPTAFKTLTGKKLMLHLFASW' A
#
# COMPACT_ATOMS: atom_id res chain seq x y z
N MET A 1 43.57 -26.07 8.67
CA MET A 1 42.26 -26.42 8.07
C MET A 1 41.20 -25.96 9.06
N GLY A 2 40.48 -24.87 8.82
CA GLY A 2 39.51 -24.37 9.81
C GLY A 2 39.05 -22.91 9.69
N ALA A 3 39.70 -22.08 8.87
CA ALA A 3 39.28 -20.68 8.66
C ALA A 3 38.22 -20.55 7.55
N ASP A 4 38.25 -21.49 6.62
CA ASP A 4 37.40 -21.72 5.47
C ASP A 4 35.95 -22.07 5.85
N ASN A 5 35.74 -22.77 6.97
CA ASN A 5 34.40 -23.14 7.47
C ASN A 5 33.66 -22.00 8.20
N VAL A 6 34.38 -20.97 8.67
CA VAL A 6 33.80 -19.87 9.44
C VAL A 6 33.22 -18.77 8.54
N ALA A 7 33.82 -18.57 7.36
CA ALA A 7 33.39 -17.57 6.39
C ALA A 7 32.07 -17.97 5.68
N THR A 8 31.95 -19.24 5.32
CA THR A 8 30.75 -19.80 4.67
C THR A 8 29.52 -19.76 5.58
N ASP A 9 29.71 -19.98 6.87
CA ASP A 9 28.63 -19.94 7.86
C ASP A 9 28.08 -18.52 8.10
N LYS A 10 28.97 -17.51 8.11
CA LYS A 10 28.56 -16.09 8.19
C LYS A 10 27.76 -15.65 6.97
N ILE A 11 28.16 -16.05 5.76
CA ILE A 11 27.48 -15.68 4.52
C ILE A 11 26.07 -16.31 4.47
N SER A 12 25.94 -17.59 4.82
CA SER A 12 24.66 -18.30 4.93
C SER A 12 23.69 -17.60 5.91
N LYS A 13 24.21 -17.15 7.05
CA LYS A 13 23.42 -16.45 8.08
C LYS A 13 22.94 -15.07 7.62
N VAL A 14 23.78 -14.33 6.89
CA VAL A 14 23.42 -13.01 6.33
C VAL A 14 22.37 -13.16 5.22
N MET A 15 22.54 -14.11 4.30
CA MET A 15 21.58 -14.35 3.21
C MET A 15 20.19 -14.76 3.72
N LYS A 16 20.13 -15.62 4.75
CA LYS A 16 18.85 -16.02 5.38
C LYS A 16 18.15 -14.85 6.08
N LYS A 17 18.91 -13.94 6.70
CA LYS A 17 18.37 -12.77 7.40
C LYS A 17 17.73 -11.76 6.44
N THR A 18 18.33 -11.54 5.27
CA THR A 18 17.79 -10.65 4.23
C THR A 18 16.50 -11.20 3.59
N LEU A 19 16.44 -12.53 3.41
CA LEU A 19 15.23 -13.17 2.87
C LEU A 19 14.05 -13.08 3.84
N LEU A 20 14.29 -13.29 5.14
CA LEU A 20 13.23 -13.17 6.15
C LEU A 20 12.65 -11.76 6.27
N GLN A 21 13.47 -10.72 6.09
CA GLN A 21 13.01 -9.32 6.20
C GLN A 21 12.09 -8.90 5.05
N THR A 22 12.27 -9.48 3.86
CA THR A 22 11.47 -9.13 2.67
C THR A 22 10.03 -9.67 2.76
N ILE A 23 9.80 -10.74 3.53
CA ILE A 23 8.50 -11.42 3.63
C ILE A 23 7.54 -10.70 4.62
N VAL A 24 8.05 -9.85 5.51
CA VAL A 24 7.25 -9.26 6.61
C VAL A 24 6.12 -8.34 6.10
N ILE A 25 6.29 -7.67 4.96
CA ILE A 25 5.22 -6.79 4.41
C ILE A 25 4.06 -7.62 3.83
N SER A 26 4.31 -8.86 3.40
CA SER A 26 3.27 -9.73 2.80
C SER A 26 2.40 -10.49 3.80
N LEU A 27 2.83 -10.57 5.07
CA LEU A 27 2.19 -11.37 6.12
C LEU A 27 1.63 -10.55 7.28
N LEU A 28 1.80 -9.23 7.25
CA LEU A 28 1.15 -8.35 8.21
C LEU A 28 -0.31 -8.13 7.79
N PRO A 29 -1.30 -8.40 8.65
CA PRO A 29 -2.67 -8.04 8.36
C PRO A 29 -2.77 -6.51 8.33
N LEU A 30 -2.98 -5.95 7.14
CA LEU A 30 -3.39 -4.56 6.98
C LEU A 30 -4.80 -4.43 7.56
N THR A 31 -4.92 -3.87 8.75
CA THR A 31 -6.21 -3.43 9.27
C THR A 31 -6.62 -2.17 8.53
N ALA A 32 -7.49 -2.31 7.54
CA ALA A 32 -8.09 -1.17 6.87
C ALA A 32 -9.05 -0.47 7.86
N TYR A 33 -8.62 0.66 8.41
CA TYR A 33 -9.53 1.58 9.09
C TYR A 33 -10.29 2.37 8.02
N GLY A 34 -11.60 2.14 7.91
CA GLY A 34 -12.43 2.79 6.89
C GLY A 34 -13.85 2.99 7.37
N GLN A 35 -14.50 4.03 6.85
CA GLN A 35 -15.94 4.18 6.96
C GLN A 35 -16.65 3.06 6.20
N ASP A 36 -17.90 2.79 6.57
CA ASP A 36 -18.73 1.81 5.88
C ASP A 36 -19.17 2.35 4.51
N TYR A 37 -18.59 1.80 3.43
CA TYR A 37 -18.92 2.13 2.04
C TYR A 37 -20.03 1.24 1.45
N SER A 38 -20.87 0.65 2.29
CA SER A 38 -21.98 -0.19 1.87
C SER A 38 -22.94 0.52 0.89
N SER A 39 -23.49 -0.26 -0.05
CA SER A 39 -24.45 0.24 -1.03
C SER A 39 -25.68 0.84 -0.36
N GLY A 40 -26.16 1.96 -0.88
CA GLY A 40 -27.33 2.68 -0.32
C GLY A 40 -26.95 3.81 0.63
N ASN A 41 -25.71 3.84 1.13
CA ASN A 41 -25.17 4.98 1.86
C ASN A 41 -24.63 6.04 0.90
N TYR A 42 -24.64 7.30 1.34
CA TYR A 42 -23.96 8.36 0.63
C TYR A 42 -22.46 8.11 0.66
N PHE A 43 -21.81 8.26 -0.49
CA PHE A 43 -20.35 8.23 -0.56
C PHE A 43 -19.79 9.46 0.17
N PRO A 44 -18.74 9.32 1.01
CA PRO A 44 -18.23 10.45 1.78
C PRO A 44 -17.65 11.53 0.88
N GLU A 45 -17.73 12.78 1.34
CA GLU A 45 -17.11 13.90 0.65
C GLU A 45 -15.58 13.78 0.76
N ILE A 46 -14.92 13.62 -0.38
CA ILE A 46 -13.45 13.56 -0.45
C ILE A 46 -12.92 14.63 -1.40
N THR A 47 -11.75 15.15 -1.05
CA THR A 47 -10.98 16.07 -1.89
C THR A 47 -9.69 15.38 -2.29
N LEU A 48 -9.49 15.20 -3.59
CA LEU A 48 -8.30 14.57 -4.16
C LEU A 48 -7.59 15.56 -5.09
N PRO A 49 -6.25 15.54 -5.19
CA PRO A 49 -5.55 16.35 -6.17
C PRO A 49 -5.89 15.86 -7.58
N SER A 50 -6.15 16.81 -8.49
CA SER A 50 -6.32 16.51 -9.91
C SER A 50 -5.00 16.06 -10.52
N VAL A 51 -5.03 14.98 -11.31
CA VAL A 51 -3.84 14.49 -12.02
C VAL A 51 -3.37 15.49 -13.09
N SER A 52 -4.28 16.24 -13.70
CA SER A 52 -3.94 17.16 -14.79
C SER A 52 -3.43 18.52 -14.31
N THR A 53 -3.89 18.98 -13.15
CA THR A 53 -3.61 20.34 -12.65
C THR A 53 -2.87 20.37 -11.32
N GLY A 54 -2.84 19.28 -10.56
CA GLY A 54 -2.33 19.23 -9.18
C GLY A 54 -3.25 19.89 -8.15
N GLU A 55 -4.25 20.64 -8.60
CA GLU A 55 -5.16 21.39 -7.72
C GLU A 55 -6.13 20.47 -6.96
N PRO A 56 -6.50 20.81 -5.71
CA PRO A 56 -7.51 20.08 -4.96
C PRO A 56 -8.86 20.07 -5.67
N THR A 57 -9.44 18.88 -5.85
CA THR A 57 -10.75 18.67 -6.47
C THR A 57 -11.67 17.92 -5.53
N ALA A 58 -12.75 18.58 -5.10
CA ALA A 58 -13.78 18.00 -4.24
C ALA A 58 -14.83 17.23 -5.07
N PHE A 59 -15.31 16.11 -4.55
CA PHE A 59 -16.30 15.26 -5.25
C PHE A 59 -17.64 15.98 -5.46
N LYS A 60 -18.01 16.92 -4.58
CA LYS A 60 -19.15 17.81 -4.77
C LYS A 60 -19.10 18.61 -6.07
N THR A 61 -17.92 18.86 -6.64
CA THR A 61 -17.83 19.52 -7.96
C THR A 61 -18.32 18.63 -9.11
N LEU A 62 -18.44 17.32 -8.89
CA LEU A 62 -18.85 16.30 -9.86
C LEU A 62 -20.30 15.82 -9.64
N THR A 63 -21.09 16.54 -8.85
CA THR A 63 -22.48 16.16 -8.53
C THR A 63 -23.33 16.00 -9.80
N GLY A 64 -24.25 15.03 -9.80
CA GLY A 64 -25.11 14.74 -10.95
C GLY A 64 -24.45 13.85 -12.02
N LYS A 65 -23.19 13.47 -11.84
CA LYS A 65 -22.50 12.49 -12.69
C LYS A 65 -22.35 11.15 -11.97
N LYS A 66 -22.44 10.06 -12.73
CA LYS A 66 -22.08 8.72 -12.23
C LYS A 66 -20.56 8.62 -12.20
N LEU A 67 -20.00 8.35 -11.02
CA LEU A 67 -18.56 8.27 -10.81
C LEU A 67 -18.13 6.82 -10.56
N MET A 68 -16.91 6.50 -10.97
CA MET A 68 -16.21 5.26 -10.65
C MET A 68 -14.87 5.62 -10.04
N LEU A 69 -14.62 5.16 -8.81
CA LEU A 69 -13.35 5.37 -8.13
C LEU A 69 -12.46 4.15 -8.32
N HIS A 70 -11.27 4.36 -8.86
CA HIS A 70 -10.25 3.32 -8.98
C HIS A 70 -9.09 3.67 -8.04
N LEU A 71 -8.84 2.81 -7.05
CA LEU A 71 -7.79 3.00 -6.03
C LEU A 71 -6.59 2.11 -6.35
N PHE A 72 -5.41 2.71 -6.42
CA PHE A 72 -4.14 2.00 -6.61
C PHE A 72 -3.27 2.18 -5.37
N ALA A 73 -2.48 1.16 -5.02
CA ALA A 73 -1.54 1.25 -3.89
C ALA A 73 -0.33 2.16 -4.20
N SER A 74 0.00 2.33 -5.48
CA SER A 74 1.01 3.25 -5.99
C SER A 74 0.54 3.87 -7.30
N TRP A 75 1.21 4.94 -7.71
CA TRP A 75 1.11 5.48 -9.07
C TRP A 75 1.62 4.48 -10.11
#